data_AF-A0A3D2TVF0-F1
#
_entry.id   AF-A0A3D2TVF0-F1
#
_cell.length_a   1.000
_cell.length_b   1.000
_cell.length_c   1.000
_cell.angle_alpha   90.00
_cell.angle_beta   90.00
_cell.angle_gamma   90.00
#
_symmetry.space_group_name_H-M   'P 1'
#
loop_
_entity.id
_entity.type
_entity.pdbx_description
1 polymer ?
#
loop_
_entity_poly.entity_id
_entity_poly.type
_entity_poly.pdbx_seq_one_letter_code
_entity_poly.pdbx_strand_id
1 'polypeptide(L)' 'MEEKINIEHLKTVIQQFLERSPKKKRIIFLQRYFYMLDTAEIAYMMQMKETSIRSILSRMRKELKSVLEEGGIWV' A
#
# COMPACT_ATOMS: atom_id res chain seq x y z
N MET A 1 16.76 13.56 -18.21
CA MET A 1 17.60 12.92 -17.17
C MET A 1 16.66 11.98 -16.43
N GLU A 2 16.82 10.66 -16.59
CA GLU A 2 16.03 9.70 -15.80
C GLU A 2 16.38 9.93 -14.33
N GLU A 3 15.44 10.49 -13.60
CA GLU A 3 15.56 10.71 -12.16
C GLU A 3 15.56 9.32 -11.52
N LYS A 4 16.76 8.80 -11.24
CA LYS A 4 16.91 7.52 -10.55
C LYS A 4 16.23 7.67 -9.20
N ILE A 5 15.07 7.01 -9.06
CA ILE A 5 14.36 6.94 -7.78
C ILE A 5 15.37 6.44 -6.74
N ASN A 6 15.65 7.29 -5.74
CA ASN A 6 16.47 6.90 -4.63
C ASN A 6 15.70 5.83 -3.85
N ILE A 7 16.16 4.58 -3.98
CA ILE A 7 15.51 3.41 -3.39
C ILE A 7 15.37 3.54 -1.86
N GLU A 8 16.35 4.14 -1.19
CA GLU A 8 16.29 4.34 0.27
C GLU A 8 15.27 5.41 0.66
N HIS A 9 15.15 6.48 -0.12
CA HIS A 9 14.08 7.48 0.06
C HIS A 9 12.70 6.84 -0.15
N LEU A 10 12.53 6.09 -1.24
CA LEU A 10 11.28 5.37 -1.54
C LEU A 10 10.89 4.41 -0.41
N LYS A 11 11.84 3.59 0.06
CA LYS A 11 11.61 2.66 1.19
C LYS A 11 11.17 3.41 2.44
N THR A 12 11.86 4.50 2.77
CA THR A 12 11.55 5.32 3.95
C THR A 12 10.13 5.86 3.88
N VAL A 13 9.73 6.42 2.75
CA VAL A 13 8.39 6.97 2.54
C VAL A 13 7.31 5.88 2.64
N ILE A 14 7.52 4.72 2.00
CA ILE A 14 6.59 3.59 2.09
C ILE A 14 6.48 3.06 3.52
N GLN A 15 7.61 2.94 4.23
CA GLN A 15 7.63 2.49 5.62
C GLN A 15 6.81 3.42 6.51
N GLN A 16 7.05 4.73 6.44
CA GLN A 16 6.29 5.73 7.21
C GLN A 16 4.79 5.69 6.88
N PHE A 17 4.43 5.53 5.60
CA PHE A 17 3.04 5.35 5.18
C PHE A 17 2.39 4.10 5.79
N LEU A 18 3.10 2.99 5.83
CA LEU A 18 2.59 1.76 6.44
C LEU A 18 2.50 1.90 7.97
N GLU A 19 3.48 2.51 8.63
CA GLU A 19 3.54 2.73 10.08
C GLU A 19 2.39 3.61 10.60
N ARG A 20 2.00 4.65 9.86
CA ARG A 20 0.84 5.49 10.21
C ARG A 20 -0.52 4.85 9.85
N SER A 21 -0.52 3.85 8.96
CA SER A 21 -1.74 3.16 8.57
C SER A 21 -2.28 2.27 9.71
N PRO A 22 -3.61 2.24 9.95
CA PRO A 22 -4.21 1.31 10.89
C PRO A 22 -3.77 -0.14 10.66
N LYS A 23 -3.48 -0.88 11.73
CA LYS A 23 -2.92 -2.26 11.68
C LYS A 23 -3.63 -3.15 10.65
N LYS A 24 -4.96 -3.15 10.65
CA LYS A 24 -5.78 -3.92 9.70
C LYS A 24 -5.52 -3.55 8.24
N LYS A 25 -5.45 -2.25 7.92
CA LYS A 25 -5.15 -1.75 6.58
C LYS A 25 -3.73 -2.14 6.15
N ARG A 26 -2.75 -2.00 7.06
CA ARG A 26 -1.36 -2.42 6.83
C ARG A 26 -1.26 -3.90 6.48
N ILE A 27 -1.93 -4.78 7.23
CA ILE A 27 -1.95 -6.23 6.97
C ILE A 27 -2.51 -6.52 5.58
N ILE A 28 -3.67 -5.94 5.22
CA ILE A 28 -4.28 -6.11 3.89
C ILE A 28 -3.32 -5.67 2.78
N PHE A 29 -2.63 -4.55 2.97
CA PHE A 29 -1.68 -4.02 1.98
C PHE A 29 -0.47 -4.93 1.80
N LEU A 30 0.12 -5.41 2.90
CA LEU A 30 1.25 -6.36 2.87
C LEU A 30 0.83 -7.70 2.25
N GLN A 31 -0.34 -8.23 2.59
CA GLN A 31 -0.86 -9.44 1.97
C GLN A 31 -0.97 -9.30 0.45
N ARG A 32 -1.42 -8.13 -0.04
CA ARG A 32 -1.54 -7.90 -1.48
C ARG A 32 -0.21 -7.66 -2.19
N TYR A 33 0.67 -6.83 -1.64
CA TYR A 33 1.84 -6.31 -2.36
C TYR A 33 3.17 -6.93 -1.96
N PHE A 34 3.24 -7.55 -0.78
CA PHE A 34 4.45 -8.22 -0.31
C PHE A 34 4.31 -9.75 -0.43
N TYR A 35 3.17 -10.29 0.00
CA TYR A 35 2.87 -11.72 -0.10
C TYR A 35 2.16 -12.12 -1.40
N MET A 36 1.82 -11.16 -2.26
CA MET A 36 1.23 -11.37 -3.59
C MET A 36 -0.08 -12.17 -3.61
N LEU A 37 -0.84 -12.14 -2.51
CA LEU A 37 -2.13 -12.83 -2.41
C LEU A 37 -3.20 -12.11 -3.22
N ASP A 38 -4.18 -12.86 -3.72
CA ASP A 38 -5.34 -12.31 -4.41
C ASP A 38 -6.35 -11.70 -3.43
N THR A 39 -7.32 -10.93 -3.96
CA THR A 39 -8.29 -10.26 -3.09
C THR A 39 -9.27 -11.21 -2.40
N ALA A 40 -9.52 -12.40 -2.97
CA ALA A 40 -10.39 -13.42 -2.42
C ALA A 40 -9.72 -14.17 -1.26
N GLU A 41 -8.45 -14.55 -1.39
CA GLU A 41 -7.62 -15.12 -0.33
C GLU A 41 -7.54 -14.15 0.86
N ILE A 42 -7.27 -12.87 0.58
CA ILE A 42 -7.25 -11.83 1.61
C ILE A 42 -8.61 -11.68 2.28
N ALA A 43 -9.69 -11.68 1.51
CA ALA A 43 -11.05 -11.58 2.04
C ALA A 43 -11.38 -12.74 2.99
N TYR A 44 -10.99 -13.96 2.61
CA TYR A 44 -11.14 -15.16 3.44
C TYR A 44 -10.35 -15.06 4.74
N MET A 45 -9.05 -14.75 4.68
CA MET A 45 -8.21 -14.64 5.88
C MET A 45 -8.65 -13.51 6.82
N MET A 46 -9.08 -12.38 6.26
CA MET A 46 -9.49 -11.20 7.02
C MET A 46 -10.95 -11.28 7.50
N GLN A 47 -11.69 -12.32 7.10
CA GLN A 47 -13.13 -12.49 7.38
C GLN A 47 -13.94 -11.26 6.95
N MET A 48 -13.72 -10.83 5.70
CA MET A 48 -14.35 -9.64 5.12
C MET A 48 -14.90 -9.91 3.74
N LYS A 49 -15.84 -9.06 3.28
CA LYS A 49 -16.27 -9.07 1.88
C LYS A 49 -15.10 -8.67 0.97
N GLU A 50 -14.94 -9.39 -0.14
CA GLU A 50 -13.91 -9.10 -1.13
C GLU A 50 -14.01 -7.68 -1.71
N THR A 51 -15.24 -7.16 -1.88
CA THR A 51 -15.49 -5.77 -2.27
C THR A 51 -14.91 -4.77 -1.27
N SER A 52 -14.97 -5.08 0.04
CA SER A 52 -14.38 -4.23 1.07
C SER A 52 -12.85 -4.24 1.01
N ILE A 53 -12.24 -5.39 0.72
CA ILE A 53 -10.79 -5.50 0.48
C ILE A 53 -10.37 -4.64 -0.71
N ARG A 54 -11.06 -4.75 -1.85
CA ARG A 54 -10.82 -3.91 -3.03
C ARG A 54 -10.93 -2.42 -2.72
N SER A 55 -11.96 -2.00 -1.98
CA SER A 55 -12.14 -0.59 -1.60
C SER A 55 -11.03 -0.09 -0.66
N ILE A 56 -10.58 -0.91 0.30
CA ILE A 56 -9.47 -0.56 1.20
C ILE A 56 -8.19 -0.40 0.39
N LEU A 57 -7.84 -1.38 -0.44
CA LEU A 57 -6.63 -1.35 -1.27
C LEU A 57 -6.64 -0.16 -2.24
N SER A 58 -7.79 0.16 -2.83
CA SER A 58 -7.95 1.31 -3.73
C SER A 58 -7.65 2.64 -3.02
N ARG A 59 -8.21 2.86 -1.83
CA ARG A 59 -7.94 4.06 -1.03
C ARG A 59 -6.47 4.15 -0.61
N MET A 60 -5.91 3.05 -0.11
CA MET A 60 -4.49 3.02 0.29
C MET A 60 -3.54 3.31 -0.86
N ARG A 61 -3.82 2.81 -2.08
CA ARG A 61 -3.02 3.16 -3.27
C ARG A 61 -3.06 4.66 -3.57
N LYS A 62 -4.24 5.27 -3.51
CA LYS A 62 -4.40 6.72 -3.75
C LYS A 62 -3.67 7.54 -2.68
N GLU A 63 -3.81 7.13 -1.42
CA GLU A 63 -3.12 7.76 -0.29
C GLU A 63 -1.60 7.62 -0.43
N LEU A 64 -1.09 6.43 -0.78
CA LEU A 64 0.33 6.22 -1.02
C LEU A 64 0.85 7.05 -2.19
N LYS A 65 0.12 7.12 -3.30
CA LYS A 65 0.49 7.96 -4.45
C LYS A 65 0.65 9.43 -4.04
N SER A 66 -0.33 9.99 -3.31
CA SER A 66 -0.26 11.37 -2.80
C SER A 66 1.01 11.61 -1.98
N VAL A 67 1.32 10.68 -1.07
CA VAL A 67 2.51 10.79 -0.20
C VAL A 67 3.81 10.72 -1.00
N LEU A 68 3.86 9.85 -2.02
CA LEU A 68 5.02 9.75 -2.89
C LEU A 68 5.21 11.07 -3.66
N GLU A 69 4.14 11.60 -4.26
CA GLU A 69 4.16 12.86 -5.00
C GLU A 69 4.55 14.07 -4.12
N GLU A 70 3.99 14.15 -2.90
CA GLU A 70 4.39 15.15 -1.88
C GLU A 70 5.86 15.03 -1.49
N GLY A 71 6.42 13.82 -1.49
CA GLY A 71 7.82 13.52 -1.23
C GLY A 71 8.74 13.67 -2.44
N GLY A 72 8.24 14.20 -3.56
CA GLY A 72 8.98 14.39 -4.82
C GLY A 72 9.16 13.12 -5.65
N ILE A 73 8.45 12.04 -5.33
CA ILE A 73 8.50 10.75 -6.03
C ILE A 73 7.24 10.62 -6.90
N TRP A 74 7.41 10.77 -8.22
CA TRP A 74 6.31 10.69 -9.18
C TRP A 74 6.14 9.25 -9.69
N VAL A 75 4.95 8.65 -9.48
CA VAL A 75 4.60 7.25 -9.84
C VAL A 75 3.24 7.11 -10.54
#